data_AF-A0A653YVP5-F1
#
_entry.id   AF-A0A653YVP5-F1
#
_cell.length_a   1.000
_cell.length_b   1.000
_cell.length_c   1.000
_cell.angle_alpha   90.00
_cell.angle_beta   90.00
_cell.angle_gamma   90.00
#
_symmetry.space_group_name_H-M   'P 1'
#
loop_
_entity.id
_entity.type
_entity.pdbx_description
1 polymer ?
#
loop_
_entity_poly.entity_id
_entity_poly.type
_entity_poly.pdbx_seq_one_letter_code
_entity_poly.pdbx_strand_id
1 'polypeptide(L)'
;MVVEMTPDWSPSRPGREVVVRGPVGVPWGGVSRLLRYEVHRWPGGTVADAVTAIGGARCLSEDRAVALRLLALVPRFPALTWGRDELGTGDMWCSNSLTAWLLALSGHDLTAVRPPTGTRAPGWSAGLQVAGPGPLVLPVVDRRP
;
A
#
# COMPACT_ATOMS: atom_id res chain seq x y z
N MET A 1 7.89 9.03 10.54
CA MET A 1 8.12 8.02 9.48
C MET A 1 7.02 8.20 8.44
N VAL A 2 7.34 8.09 7.16
CA VAL A 2 6.37 8.12 6.06
C VAL A 2 6.39 6.80 5.33
N VAL A 3 5.21 6.37 4.88
CA VAL A 3 5.02 5.27 3.93
C VAL A 3 4.40 5.87 2.68
N GLU A 4 4.98 5.59 1.52
CA GLU A 4 4.51 6.14 0.24
C GLU A 4 4.66 5.10 -0.85
N MET A 5 3.74 5.10 -1.80
CA MET A 5 3.77 4.20 -2.95
C MET A 5 3.85 5.03 -4.22
N THR A 6 4.84 4.75 -5.07
CA THR A 6 5.07 5.51 -6.30
C THR A 6 5.49 4.64 -7.47
N PRO A 7 5.38 5.11 -8.72
CA PRO A 7 6.08 4.48 -9.83
C PRO A 7 7.60 4.43 -9.60
N ASP A 8 8.27 3.36 -10.03
CA ASP A 8 9.74 3.16 -9.88
C ASP A 8 10.57 4.25 -10.59
N TRP A 9 10.02 4.87 -11.64
CA TRP A 9 10.66 5.98 -12.33
C TRP A 9 10.53 7.33 -11.63
N SER A 10 9.93 7.39 -10.43
CA SER A 10 9.83 8.62 -9.65
C SER A 10 11.22 9.11 -9.22
N PRO A 11 11.45 10.44 -9.09
CA PRO A 11 12.73 10.97 -8.65
C PRO A 11 13.17 10.41 -7.29
N SER A 12 14.43 9.98 -7.21
CA SER A 12 15.05 9.52 -5.97
C SER A 12 15.05 10.63 -4.92
N ARG A 13 14.78 10.30 -3.66
CA ARG A 13 14.91 11.21 -2.51
C ARG A 13 15.88 10.63 -1.48
N PRO A 14 16.76 11.42 -0.85
CA PRO A 14 17.66 10.93 0.18
C PRO A 14 16.93 10.20 1.30
N GLY A 15 17.40 9.02 1.67
CA GLY A 15 16.83 8.20 2.75
C GLY A 15 15.53 7.47 2.40
N ARG A 16 14.95 7.66 1.21
CA ARG A 16 13.71 7.00 0.76
C ARG A 16 13.97 5.55 0.35
N GLU A 17 14.04 4.67 1.36
CA GLU A 17 14.25 3.24 1.17
C GLU A 17 13.04 2.58 0.50
N VAL A 18 13.30 1.71 -0.48
CA VAL A 18 12.30 0.84 -1.10
C VAL A 18 12.20 -0.46 -0.32
N VAL A 19 11.01 -0.79 0.17
CA VAL A 19 10.78 -2.01 0.96
C VAL A 19 10.02 -3.09 0.18
N VAL A 20 9.25 -2.70 -0.84
CA VAL A 20 8.48 -3.59 -1.72
C VAL A 20 8.52 -3.04 -3.13
N ARG A 21 8.58 -3.95 -4.11
CA ARG A 21 8.41 -3.65 -5.54
C ARG A 21 7.39 -4.60 -6.12
N GLY A 22 6.49 -4.10 -6.96
CA GLY A 22 5.53 -4.92 -7.68
C GLY A 22 5.26 -4.42 -9.10
N PRO A 23 4.74 -5.28 -9.97
CA PRO A 23 4.43 -4.94 -11.35
C PRO A 23 3.17 -4.07 -11.48
N VAL A 24 3.02 -3.40 -12.63
CA VAL A 24 1.85 -2.60 -13.00
C VAL A 24 1.23 -3.13 -14.28
N GLY A 25 -0.09 -3.34 -14.28
CA GLY A 25 -0.88 -3.73 -15.43
C GLY A 25 -0.78 -5.20 -15.82
N VAL A 26 0.44 -5.74 -15.96
CA VAL A 26 0.69 -7.15 -16.33
C VAL A 26 1.72 -7.79 -15.39
N PRO A 27 1.59 -9.08 -15.01
CA PRO A 27 2.47 -9.71 -14.02
C PRO A 27 3.96 -9.71 -14.39
N TRP A 28 4.28 -9.86 -15.68
CA TRP A 28 5.65 -9.80 -16.20
C TRP A 28 6.14 -8.37 -16.45
N GLY A 29 5.32 -7.35 -16.20
CA GLY A 29 5.67 -5.93 -16.35
C GLY A 29 6.82 -5.50 -15.43
N GLY A 30 7.08 -6.26 -14.36
CA GLY A 30 8.15 -6.01 -13.39
C GLY A 30 9.56 -5.91 -13.98
N VAL A 31 9.78 -6.38 -15.22
CA VAL A 31 11.08 -6.27 -15.90
C VAL A 31 11.40 -4.80 -16.26
N SER A 32 10.40 -4.00 -16.61
CA SER A 32 10.57 -2.57 -16.95
C SER A 32 10.33 -1.67 -15.75
N ARG A 33 11.15 -0.63 -15.56
CA ARG A 33 10.90 0.40 -14.53
C ARG A 33 9.60 1.17 -14.77
N LEU A 34 9.16 1.26 -16.03
CA LEU A 34 7.91 1.96 -16.38
C LEU A 34 6.65 1.22 -15.92
N LEU A 35 6.76 -0.09 -15.69
CA LEU A 35 5.66 -0.98 -15.30
C LEU A 35 5.90 -1.55 -13.90
N ARG A 36 6.52 -0.75 -13.03
CA ARG A 36 6.75 -1.07 -11.62
C ARG A 36 6.27 0.03 -10.70
N TYR A 37 5.72 -0.39 -9.56
CA TYR A 37 5.56 0.46 -8.40
C TYR A 37 6.55 0.05 -7.31
N GLU A 38 6.88 1.01 -6.48
CA GLU A 38 7.68 0.86 -5.28
C GLU A 38 6.87 1.31 -4.07
N VAL A 39 6.99 0.59 -2.97
CA VAL A 39 6.55 1.05 -1.64
C VAL A 39 7.79 1.46 -0.88
N HIS A 40 7.74 2.63 -0.27
CA HIS A 40 8.84 3.23 0.45
C HIS A 40 8.50 3.43 1.92
N ARG A 41 9.53 3.40 2.76
CA ARG A 41 9.42 3.74 4.19
C ARG A 41 10.65 4.54 4.63
N TRP A 42 10.47 5.75 5.16
CA TRP A 42 11.62 6.55 5.60
C TRP A 42 11.29 7.61 6.68
N PRO A 43 12.28 8.03 7.49
CA PRO A 43 12.12 9.10 8.47
C PRO A 43 12.07 10.48 7.80
N GLY A 44 11.31 11.42 8.39
CA GLY A 44 11.25 12.81 7.94
C GLY A 44 10.66 13.04 6.53
N GLY A 45 10.02 12.04 5.94
CA GLY A 45 9.41 12.15 4.62
C GLY A 45 8.22 13.10 4.55
N THR A 46 7.89 13.48 3.32
CA THR A 46 6.67 14.21 2.96
C THR A 46 5.97 13.49 1.82
N VAL A 47 4.66 13.43 1.89
CA VAL A 47 3.78 12.92 0.82
C VAL A 47 3.32 14.14 0.01
N ALA A 48 3.73 14.21 -1.25
CA ALA A 48 3.66 15.47 -2.02
C ALA A 48 2.22 15.93 -2.29
N ASP A 49 1.30 14.99 -2.52
CA ASP A 49 -0.10 15.24 -2.81
C ASP A 49 -0.97 15.39 -1.54
N ALA A 50 -0.39 15.22 -0.34
CA ALA A 50 -1.12 15.38 0.92
C ALA A 50 -1.71 16.79 1.09
N VAL A 51 -1.05 17.82 0.57
CA VAL A 51 -1.54 19.22 0.61
C VAL A 51 -2.74 19.45 -0.30
N THR A 52 -2.94 18.59 -1.30
CA THR A 52 -4.07 18.63 -2.22
C THR A 52 -5.17 17.61 -1.86
N ALA A 53 -4.99 16.84 -0.77
CA ALA A 53 -5.91 15.81 -0.37
C ALA A 53 -7.27 16.39 0.06
N ILE A 54 -8.34 15.92 -0.59
CA ILE A 54 -9.71 16.30 -0.25
C ILE A 54 -10.02 15.81 1.18
N GLY A 55 -10.39 16.73 2.07
CA GLY A 55 -10.66 16.44 3.47
C GLY A 55 -9.42 16.44 4.39
N GLY A 56 -8.22 16.67 3.83
CA GLY A 56 -6.97 16.77 4.58
C GLY A 56 -6.50 15.47 5.22
N ALA A 57 -5.34 15.55 5.89
CA ALA A 57 -4.82 14.43 6.67
C ALA A 57 -5.67 14.18 7.92
N ARG A 58 -5.96 12.91 8.21
CA ARG A 58 -6.72 12.49 9.41
C ARG A 58 -5.82 11.68 10.34
N CYS A 59 -5.80 12.03 11.62
CA CYS A 59 -5.21 11.19 12.65
C CYS A 59 -6.14 10.00 12.92
N LEU A 60 -5.66 8.78 12.70
CA LEU A 60 -6.44 7.55 12.95
C LEU A 60 -6.10 6.89 14.29
N SER A 61 -4.94 7.20 14.87
CA SER A 61 -4.51 6.74 16.19
C SER A 61 -3.31 7.54 16.67
N GLU A 62 -3.24 7.78 17.98
CA GLU A 62 -2.07 8.34 18.67
C GLU A 62 -1.27 7.25 19.42
N ASP A 63 -1.73 6.00 19.37
CA ASP A 63 -1.04 4.88 20.02
C ASP A 63 0.25 4.52 19.26
N ARG A 64 1.37 4.75 19.93
CA ARG A 64 2.71 4.42 19.43
C ARG A 64 2.85 2.92 19.09
N ALA A 65 2.23 2.03 19.85
CA ALA A 65 2.31 0.59 19.59
C ALA A 65 1.61 0.22 18.27
N VAL A 66 0.44 0.82 18.00
CA VAL A 66 -0.27 0.69 16.71
C VAL A 66 0.61 1.19 15.56
N ALA A 67 1.21 2.37 15.70
CA ALA A 67 2.08 2.95 14.68
C ALA A 67 3.31 2.07 14.39
N LEU A 68 3.95 1.53 15.43
CA LEU A 68 5.10 0.63 15.28
C LEU A 68 4.71 -0.69 14.60
N ARG A 69 3.54 -1.27 14.94
CA ARG A 69 3.02 -2.46 14.25
C ARG A 69 2.79 -2.19 12.76
N LEU A 70 2.17 -1.05 12.43
CA LEU A 70 1.98 -0.65 11.03
C LEU A 70 3.31 -0.58 10.29
N LEU A 71 4.31 0.11 10.84
CA LEU A 71 5.62 0.25 10.20
C LEU A 71 6.34 -1.10 10.01
N ALA A 72 6.14 -2.06 10.92
CA ALA A 72 6.69 -3.41 10.81
C ALA A 72 6.00 -4.26 9.73
N LEU A 73 4.76 -3.94 9.37
CA LEU A 73 4.00 -4.64 8.32
C LEU A 73 4.37 -4.18 6.91
N VAL A 74 4.88 -2.96 6.74
CA VAL A 74 5.16 -2.35 5.43
C VAL A 74 6.03 -3.25 4.51
N PRO A 75 7.14 -3.87 4.96
CA PRO A 75 7.93 -4.78 4.11
C PRO A 75 7.26 -6.13 3.81
N ARG A 76 6.13 -6.44 4.47
CA ARG A 76 5.36 -7.69 4.30
C ARG A 76 4.17 -7.51 3.35
N PHE A 77 3.98 -6.32 2.79
CA PHE A 77 2.89 -6.05 1.87
C PHE A 77 3.02 -6.93 0.60
N PRO A 78 1.92 -7.59 0.17
CA PRO A 78 1.95 -8.42 -1.05
C PRO A 78 2.26 -7.62 -2.31
N ALA A 79 3.27 -8.06 -3.07
CA ALA A 79 3.71 -7.44 -4.31
C ALA A 79 2.85 -7.83 -5.52
N LEU A 80 1.53 -7.74 -5.40
CA LEU A 80 0.58 -8.09 -6.47
C LEU A 80 0.58 -7.04 -7.59
N THR A 81 0.13 -7.42 -8.78
CA THR A 81 0.09 -6.51 -9.94
C THR A 81 -0.92 -5.39 -9.74
N TRP A 82 -0.45 -4.14 -9.75
CA TRP A 82 -1.31 -2.96 -9.71
C TRP A 82 -2.28 -2.95 -10.90
N GLY A 83 -3.55 -2.66 -10.64
CA GLY A 83 -4.60 -2.59 -11.65
C GLY A 83 -5.25 -3.95 -11.96
N ARG A 84 -4.87 -5.01 -11.24
CA ARG A 84 -5.38 -6.37 -11.45
C ARG A 84 -6.01 -6.91 -10.20
N ASP A 85 -6.99 -7.79 -10.38
CA ASP A 85 -7.56 -8.61 -9.32
C ASP A 85 -6.94 -10.02 -9.39
N GLU A 86 -5.68 -10.14 -8.98
CA GLU A 86 -4.92 -11.40 -9.11
C GLU A 86 -5.42 -12.51 -8.18
N LEU A 87 -6.09 -12.11 -7.10
CA LEU A 87 -6.54 -13.01 -6.04
C LEU A 87 -8.06 -13.25 -6.08
N GLY A 88 -8.77 -12.72 -7.08
CA GLY A 88 -10.21 -12.89 -7.24
C GLY A 88 -11.04 -12.24 -6.12
N THR A 89 -10.55 -11.13 -5.58
CA THR A 89 -11.21 -10.37 -4.51
C THR A 89 -12.44 -9.58 -4.96
N GLY A 90 -12.61 -9.43 -6.29
CA GLY A 90 -13.65 -8.60 -6.91
C GLY A 90 -13.27 -7.13 -7.04
N ASP A 91 -12.04 -6.74 -6.71
CA ASP A 91 -11.54 -5.36 -6.80
C ASP A 91 -10.05 -5.36 -7.21
N MET A 92 -9.57 -4.25 -7.76
CA MET A 92 -8.20 -4.15 -8.28
C MET A 92 -7.18 -3.86 -7.18
N TRP A 93 -5.94 -4.33 -7.33
CA TRP A 93 -4.83 -3.95 -6.45
C TRP A 93 -4.33 -2.54 -6.74
N CYS A 94 -4.14 -1.69 -5.72
CA CYS A 94 -3.58 -0.34 -5.85
C CYS A 94 -3.07 0.23 -4.50
N SER A 95 -2.78 1.54 -4.43
CA SER A 95 -2.36 2.22 -3.19
C SER A 95 -3.42 2.21 -2.09
N ASN A 96 -4.72 2.22 -2.42
CA ASN A 96 -5.76 2.06 -1.40
C ASN A 96 -5.75 0.65 -0.80
N SER A 97 -5.33 -0.36 -1.56
CA SER A 97 -5.13 -1.72 -1.04
C SER A 97 -4.01 -1.75 -0.01
N LEU A 98 -2.89 -1.04 -0.26
CA LEU A 98 -1.81 -0.87 0.72
C LEU A 98 -2.32 -0.24 2.01
N THR A 99 -3.03 0.88 1.90
CA THR A 99 -3.58 1.58 3.07
C THR A 99 -4.55 0.69 3.85
N ALA A 100 -5.52 0.07 3.18
CA ALA A 100 -6.50 -0.82 3.81
C ALA A 100 -5.84 -2.01 4.51
N TRP A 101 -4.91 -2.68 3.83
CA TRP A 101 -4.19 -3.85 4.35
C TRP A 101 -3.35 -3.50 5.59
N LEU A 102 -2.62 -2.38 5.55
CA LEU A 102 -1.82 -1.91 6.69
C LEU A 102 -2.68 -1.55 7.90
N LEU A 103 -3.78 -0.82 7.69
CA LEU A 103 -4.65 -0.39 8.78
C LEU A 103 -5.35 -1.59 9.42
N ALA A 104 -5.86 -2.53 8.61
CA ALA A 104 -6.51 -3.75 9.09
C ALA A 104 -5.57 -4.60 9.96
N LEU A 105 -4.34 -4.87 9.50
CA LEU A 105 -3.42 -5.75 10.22
C LEU A 105 -2.70 -5.08 11.41
N SER A 106 -2.69 -3.75 11.49
CA SER A 106 -2.06 -3.02 12.61
C SER A 106 -2.99 -2.81 13.81
N GLY A 107 -4.28 -3.14 13.66
CA GLY A 107 -5.30 -3.01 14.68
C GLY A 107 -5.92 -1.61 14.75
N HIS A 108 -5.93 -0.86 13.64
CA HIS A 108 -6.70 0.39 13.58
C HIS A 108 -8.20 0.09 13.55
N ASP A 109 -8.98 0.95 14.18
CA ASP A 109 -10.43 0.94 14.02
C ASP A 109 -10.81 1.51 12.65
N LEU A 110 -11.32 0.63 11.79
CA LEU A 110 -11.72 0.97 10.43
C LEU A 110 -13.19 1.40 10.32
N THR A 111 -13.98 1.32 11.39
CA THR A 111 -15.43 1.62 11.33
C THR A 111 -15.72 3.07 10.91
N ALA A 112 -14.83 3.99 11.28
CA ALA A 112 -14.90 5.42 10.98
C ALA A 112 -14.08 5.85 9.75
N VAL A 113 -13.37 4.90 9.09
CA VAL A 113 -12.57 5.18 7.90
C VAL A 113 -13.44 4.99 6.66
N ARG A 114 -13.87 6.11 6.09
CA ARG A 114 -14.67 6.15 4.86
C ARG A 114 -14.08 7.16 3.88
N PRO A 115 -14.14 6.89 2.57
CA PRO A 115 -13.81 7.90 1.58
C PRO A 115 -14.71 9.14 1.74
N PRO A 116 -14.24 10.34 1.39
CA PRO A 116 -15.06 11.54 1.38
C PRO A 116 -16.37 11.35 0.62
N THR A 117 -17.44 12.04 1.05
CA THR A 117 -18.77 11.94 0.43
C THR A 117 -18.70 12.15 -1.08
N GLY A 118 -19.32 11.23 -1.85
CA GLY A 118 -19.33 11.27 -3.31
C GLY A 118 -18.05 10.73 -3.98
N THR A 119 -17.07 10.26 -3.22
CA THR A 119 -15.84 9.65 -3.76
C THR A 119 -15.82 8.13 -3.55
N ARG A 120 -14.88 7.45 -4.22
CA ARG A 120 -14.63 6.01 -4.08
C ARG A 120 -13.17 5.77 -3.74
N ALA A 121 -12.88 4.63 -3.11
CA ALA A 121 -11.52 4.14 -2.89
C ALA A 121 -11.35 2.76 -3.56
N PRO A 122 -11.17 2.70 -4.91
CA PRO A 122 -10.92 1.44 -5.61
C PRO A 122 -9.75 0.70 -4.99
N GLY A 123 -9.82 -0.62 -4.89
CA GLY A 123 -8.81 -1.48 -4.28
C GLY A 123 -8.82 -1.54 -2.75
N TRP A 124 -9.63 -0.73 -2.07
CA TRP A 124 -9.78 -0.80 -0.62
C TRP A 124 -10.30 -2.17 -0.17
N SER A 125 -11.34 -2.69 -0.85
CA SER A 125 -11.94 -3.99 -0.54
C SER A 125 -10.95 -5.13 -0.74
N ALA A 126 -10.14 -5.08 -1.80
CA ALA A 126 -9.07 -6.04 -2.03
C ALA A 126 -8.07 -6.07 -0.87
N GLY A 127 -7.64 -4.90 -0.38
CA GLY A 127 -6.72 -4.81 0.77
C GLY A 127 -7.30 -5.40 2.06
N LEU A 128 -8.59 -5.16 2.33
CA LEU A 128 -9.27 -5.73 3.49
C LEU A 128 -9.44 -7.26 3.39
N GLN A 129 -9.84 -7.77 2.24
CA GLN A 129 -9.95 -9.22 2.03
C GLN A 129 -8.60 -9.91 2.19
N VAL A 130 -7.53 -9.31 1.63
CA VAL A 130 -6.18 -9.86 1.74
C VAL A 130 -5.61 -9.80 3.16
N ALA A 131 -6.08 -8.87 3.99
CA ALA A 131 -5.75 -8.81 5.40
C ALA A 131 -6.57 -9.78 6.28
N GLY A 132 -7.76 -10.17 5.83
CA GLY A 132 -8.68 -11.03 6.58
C GLY A 132 -8.28 -12.52 6.57
N PRO A 133 -8.91 -13.35 7.42
CA PRO A 133 -8.71 -14.79 7.44
C PRO A 133 -9.39 -15.45 6.22
N GLY A 134 -8.81 -15.29 5.04
CA GLY A 134 -9.07 -16.08 3.85
C GLY A 134 -7.83 -16.92 3.49
N PRO A 135 -7.96 -18.06 2.79
CA PRO A 135 -6.82 -18.89 2.42
C PRO A 135 -5.98 -18.16 1.37
N LEU A 136 -4.99 -17.40 1.83
CA LEU A 136 -4.06 -16.70 0.96
C LEU A 136 -2.75 -17.45 0.90
N VAL A 137 -2.64 -18.30 -0.12
CA VAL A 137 -1.35 -18.75 -0.64
C VAL A 137 -0.74 -17.55 -1.34
N LEU A 138 0.06 -16.78 -0.61
CA LEU A 138 0.85 -15.70 -1.21
C LEU A 138 1.87 -16.34 -2.17
N PRO A 139 1.94 -15.92 -3.44
CA PRO A 139 3.03 -16.35 -4.30
C PRO A 139 4.35 -15.88 -3.68
N VAL A 140 5.25 -16.83 -3.45
CA VAL A 140 6.63 -16.53 -3.06
C VAL A 140 7.27 -15.80 -4.23
N VAL A 141 7.45 -14.49 -4.08
CA VAL A 141 8.31 -13.72 -4.98
C VAL A 141 9.73 -14.15 -4.66
N ASP A 142 10.28 -15.01 -5.52
CA ASP A 142 11.67 -15.45 -5.46
C ASP A 142 12.58 -14.22 -5.54
N ARG A 143 13.10 -13.78 -4.40
CA ARG A 143 14.12 -12.74 -4.33
C ARG A 143 15.43 -13.38 -4.77
N ARG A 144 15.69 -13.38 -6.08
CA ARG A 144 17.05 -13.63 -6.56
C ARG A 144 17.91 -12.36 -6.45
N PRO A 145 19.19 -12.51 -6.09
CA PRO A 145 20.09 -11.43 -5.68
C PRO A 145 20.40 -10.42 -6.78
#